data_AF-A0A7V1IG04-F1
#
_entry.id   AF-A0A7V1IG04-F1
#
_cell.length_a   1.000
_cell.length_b   1.000
_cell.length_c   1.000
_cell.angle_alpha   90.00
_cell.angle_beta   90.00
_cell.angle_gamma   90.00
#
_symmetry.space_group_name_H-M   'P 1'
#
loop_
_entity.id
_entity.type
_entity.pdbx_description
1 polymer ?
#
loop_
_entity_poly.entity_id
_entity_poly.type
_entity_poly.pdbx_seq_one_letter_code
_entity_poly.pdbx_strand_id
1 'polypeptide(L)'
;DNETNWLDWETANQSERRELTDYVAGLIRLRREHPALRLARRDTVELLPVRGPSALALHLQAGGDELLVLVNASQRRETTFTLPGGRWRVLADHRRAEPNGSASGVREGETTLPPLCGHLLAPEPTLP
;
A
#
# COMPACT_ATOMS: atom_id res chain seq x y z
N ASP A 1 0.69 34.05 -17.51
CA ASP A 1 0.53 33.59 -16.12
C ASP A 1 -0.96 33.44 -15.87
N ASN A 2 -1.44 32.26 -15.45
CA ASN A 2 -2.88 32.00 -15.34
C ASN A 2 -3.19 31.11 -14.13
N GLU A 3 -4.42 31.20 -13.62
CA GLU A 3 -4.94 30.54 -12.41
C GLU A 3 -4.75 29.00 -12.39
N THR A 4 -4.44 28.39 -13.53
CA THR A 4 -4.20 26.94 -13.67
C THR A 4 -2.81 26.49 -13.19
N ASN A 5 -1.86 27.41 -12.99
CA ASN A 5 -0.45 27.09 -12.73
C ASN A 5 0.04 27.39 -11.30
N TRP A 6 -0.85 27.89 -10.43
CA TRP A 6 -0.51 28.28 -9.06
C TRP A 6 -0.94 27.21 -8.07
N LEU A 7 -0.08 26.93 -7.09
CA LEU A 7 -0.44 26.04 -6.00
C LEU A 7 -1.45 26.77 -5.10
N ASP A 8 -2.70 26.33 -5.13
CA ASP A 8 -3.76 26.90 -4.30
C ASP A 8 -3.68 26.34 -2.87
N TRP A 9 -3.00 27.10 -2.01
CA TRP A 9 -2.77 26.76 -0.61
C TRP A 9 -4.03 26.88 0.28
N GLU A 10 -5.01 27.71 -0.09
CA GLU A 10 -6.28 27.79 0.65
C GLU A 10 -7.10 26.52 0.40
N THR A 11 -7.17 26.09 -0.85
CA THR A 11 -7.88 24.87 -1.24
C THR A 11 -7.15 23.61 -0.73
N ALA A 12 -5.82 23.60 -0.69
CA ALA A 12 -5.04 22.50 -0.09
C ALA A 12 -5.35 22.27 1.40
N ASN A 13 -5.82 23.30 2.10
CA ASN A 13 -6.15 23.28 3.52
C ASN A 13 -7.62 22.86 3.81
N GLN A 14 -8.43 22.59 2.80
CA GLN A 14 -9.77 22.00 2.95
C GLN A 14 -9.68 20.54 3.42
N SER A 15 -10.62 20.09 4.26
CA SER A 15 -10.56 18.78 4.94
C SER A 15 -10.37 17.59 4.00
N GLU A 16 -11.09 17.54 2.87
CA GLU A 16 -10.95 16.45 1.87
C GLU A 16 -9.58 16.44 1.21
N ARG A 17 -8.99 17.62 0.97
CA ARG A 17 -7.63 17.73 0.42
C ARG A 17 -6.56 17.41 1.45
N ARG A 18 -6.81 17.67 2.73
CA ARG A 18 -5.92 17.24 3.82
C ARG A 18 -5.81 15.73 3.89
N GLU A 19 -6.93 14.99 3.81
CA GLU A 19 -6.89 13.52 3.83
C GLU A 19 -6.05 12.95 2.67
N LEU A 20 -6.23 13.47 1.46
CA LEU A 20 -5.40 13.08 0.31
C LEU A 20 -3.93 13.48 0.50
N THR A 21 -3.68 14.68 1.02
CA THR A 21 -2.32 15.18 1.27
C THR A 21 -1.60 14.32 2.31
N ASP A 22 -2.27 13.99 3.41
CA ASP A 22 -1.77 13.14 4.49
C ASP A 22 -1.52 11.71 3.99
N TYR A 23 -2.44 11.19 3.18
CA TYR A 23 -2.28 9.87 2.55
C TYR A 23 -1.03 9.83 1.65
N VAL A 24 -0.87 10.80 0.75
CA VAL A 24 0.30 10.88 -0.14
C VAL A 24 1.59 11.10 0.66
N ALA A 25 1.56 11.96 1.68
CA ALA A 25 2.70 12.16 2.58
C ALA A 25 3.09 10.85 3.29
N GLY A 26 2.10 10.06 3.73
CA GLY A 26 2.27 8.73 4.30
C GLY A 26 2.94 7.76 3.33
N LEU A 27 2.48 7.70 2.07
CA LEU A 27 3.10 6.87 1.02
C LEU A 27 4.55 7.27 0.73
N ILE A 28 4.84 8.58 0.69
CA ILE A 28 6.21 9.08 0.51
C ILE A 28 7.08 8.65 1.69
N ARG A 29 6.55 8.73 2.91
CA ARG A 29 7.28 8.32 4.12
C ARG A 29 7.55 6.81 4.12
N LEU A 30 6.55 5.99 3.79
CA LEU A 30 6.71 4.54 3.60
C LEU A 30 7.81 4.22 2.58
N ARG A 31 7.81 4.88 1.42
CA ARG A 31 8.86 4.72 0.40
C ARG A 31 10.25 5.09 0.92
N ARG A 32 10.35 6.02 1.87
CA ARG A 32 11.62 6.44 2.47
C ARG A 32 12.13 5.46 3.53
N GLU A 33 11.23 4.93 4.33
CA GLU A 33 11.53 4.06 5.48
C GLU A 33 11.71 2.60 5.09
N HIS A 34 11.11 2.16 3.97
CA HIS A 34 11.25 0.80 3.46
C HIS A 34 12.13 0.73 2.20
N PRO A 35 13.45 0.48 2.32
CA PRO A 35 14.35 0.14 1.21
C PRO A 35 13.76 -0.73 0.10
N ALA A 36 12.95 -1.75 0.40
CA ALA A 36 12.36 -2.62 -0.63
C ALA A 36 11.59 -1.84 -1.72
N LEU A 37 10.93 -0.73 -1.37
CA LEU A 37 10.17 0.10 -2.31
C LEU A 37 11.06 0.91 -3.28
N ARG A 38 12.34 1.07 -2.98
CA ARG A 38 13.32 1.78 -3.84
C ARG A 38 14.28 0.83 -4.55
N LEU A 39 14.56 -0.31 -3.92
CA LEU A 39 15.55 -1.28 -4.39
C LEU A 39 14.93 -2.45 -5.15
N ALA A 40 13.60 -2.53 -5.25
CA ALA A 40 12.91 -3.57 -6.00
C ALA A 40 13.43 -3.68 -7.44
N ARG A 41 14.01 -4.84 -7.75
CA ARG A 41 14.48 -5.27 -9.07
C ARG A 41 13.80 -6.59 -9.42
N ARG A 42 13.94 -7.05 -10.67
CA ARG A 42 13.26 -8.26 -11.16
C ARG A 42 13.56 -9.51 -10.32
N ASP A 43 14.75 -9.60 -9.74
CA ASP A 43 15.23 -10.70 -8.90
C ASP A 43 14.76 -10.63 -7.45
N THR A 44 14.31 -9.46 -6.98
CA THR A 44 13.82 -9.23 -5.61
C THR A 44 12.30 -9.08 -5.53
N VAL A 45 11.61 -9.32 -6.65
CA VAL A 45 10.17 -9.16 -6.81
C VAL A 45 9.61 -10.49 -7.28
N GLU A 46 8.79 -11.12 -6.44
CA GLU A 46 7.99 -12.28 -6.82
C GLU A 46 6.56 -11.83 -7.14
N LEU A 47 6.03 -12.32 -8.27
CA LEU A 47 4.62 -12.15 -8.63
C LEU A 47 3.83 -13.29 -7.99
N LEU A 48 2.98 -12.96 -7.02
CA LEU A 48 2.11 -13.94 -6.40
C LEU A 48 0.91 -14.23 -7.30
N PRO A 49 0.44 -15.49 -7.39
CA PRO A 49 -0.72 -15.83 -8.18
C PRO A 49 -1.98 -15.18 -7.61
N VAL A 50 -2.72 -14.48 -8.47
CA VAL A 50 -4.01 -13.87 -8.13
C VAL A 50 -5.06 -14.23 -9.18
N ARG A 51 -6.30 -14.42 -8.74
CA ARG A 51 -7.41 -14.73 -9.64
C ARG A 51 -7.96 -13.45 -10.26
N GLY A 52 -7.98 -13.41 -11.59
CA GLY A 52 -8.65 -12.36 -12.36
C GLY A 52 -7.70 -11.38 -13.06
N PRO A 53 -8.14 -10.78 -14.18
CA PRO A 53 -7.27 -10.00 -15.06
C PRO A 53 -6.92 -8.59 -14.54
N SER A 54 -7.61 -8.13 -13.48
CA SER A 54 -7.49 -6.75 -12.96
C SER A 54 -6.98 -6.73 -11.53
N ALA A 55 -6.09 -7.67 -11.20
CA ALA A 55 -5.47 -7.75 -9.89
C ALA A 55 -3.97 -8.02 -10.00
N LEU A 56 -3.21 -7.54 -9.01
CA LEU A 56 -1.76 -7.72 -8.93
C LEU A 56 -1.38 -7.99 -7.47
N ALA A 57 -0.51 -8.97 -7.26
CA ALA A 57 0.09 -9.25 -5.98
C ALA A 57 1.61 -9.37 -6.15
N LEU A 58 2.36 -8.57 -5.42
CA LEU A 58 3.82 -8.57 -5.43
C LEU A 58 4.33 -8.88 -4.04
N HIS A 59 5.35 -9.73 -3.96
CA HIS A 59 6.15 -9.97 -2.78
C HIS A 59 7.54 -9.41 -3.01
N LEU A 60 7.92 -8.43 -2.20
CA LEU A 60 9.17 -7.69 -2.32
C LEU A 60 10.09 -8.13 -1.18
N GLN A 61 11.32 -8.54 -1.51
CA GLN A 61 12.35 -8.90 -0.55
C GLN A 61 13.66 -8.22 -0.92
N ALA A 62 13.90 -7.03 -0.35
CA ALA A 62 15.07 -6.22 -0.72
C ALA A 62 15.49 -5.28 0.41
N GLY A 63 16.80 -5.07 0.57
CA GLY A 63 17.35 -4.13 1.54
C GLY A 63 17.03 -4.47 3.01
N GLY A 64 16.77 -5.74 3.31
CA GLY A 64 16.38 -6.21 4.65
C GLY A 64 14.89 -6.09 4.95
N ASP A 65 14.09 -5.51 4.05
CA ASP A 65 12.64 -5.47 4.17
C ASP A 65 11.98 -6.62 3.42
N GLU A 66 10.83 -7.01 3.95
CA GLU A 66 9.85 -7.84 3.28
C GLU A 66 8.52 -7.09 3.23
N LEU A 67 7.89 -7.03 2.05
CA LEU A 67 6.63 -6.33 1.84
C LEU A 67 5.72 -7.10 0.89
N LEU A 68 4.41 -6.93 1.08
CA LEU A 68 3.39 -7.32 0.10
C LEU A 68 2.70 -6.10 -0.46
N VAL A 69 2.58 -6.05 -1.78
CA VAL A 69 1.78 -5.05 -2.50
C VAL A 69 0.61 -5.77 -3.16
N LEU A 70 -0.61 -5.43 -2.75
CA LEU A 70 -1.83 -6.01 -3.27
C LEU A 70 -2.63 -4.91 -3.97
N VAL A 71 -3.04 -5.12 -5.21
CA VAL A 71 -3.80 -4.14 -5.99
C VAL A 71 -4.98 -4.82 -6.64
N ASN A 72 -6.17 -4.31 -6.33
CA ASN A 72 -7.39 -4.59 -7.07
C ASN A 72 -7.73 -3.39 -7.97
N ALA A 73 -7.44 -3.52 -9.26
CA ALA A 73 -7.76 -2.53 -10.29
C ALA A 73 -9.15 -2.74 -10.91
N SER A 74 -9.93 -3.71 -10.44
CA SER A 74 -11.32 -3.89 -10.87
C SER A 74 -12.17 -2.70 -10.46
N GLN A 75 -13.01 -2.22 -11.38
CA GLN A 75 -13.96 -1.13 -11.09
C GLN A 75 -15.23 -1.61 -10.37
N ARG A 76 -15.50 -2.92 -10.34
CA ARG A 76 -16.81 -3.44 -9.91
C ARG A 76 -16.75 -4.63 -8.97
N ARG A 77 -15.65 -5.38 -8.97
CA ARG A 77 -15.53 -6.63 -8.22
C ARG A 77 -14.45 -6.49 -7.15
N GLU A 78 -14.74 -7.01 -5.97
CA GLU A 78 -13.70 -7.30 -4.99
C GLU A 78 -12.78 -8.42 -5.48
N THR A 79 -11.57 -8.49 -4.92
CA THR A 79 -10.62 -9.55 -5.20
C THR A 79 -10.05 -10.07 -3.89
N THR A 80 -10.05 -11.39 -3.74
CA THR A 80 -9.41 -12.09 -2.62
C THR A 80 -8.00 -12.50 -3.00
N PHE A 81 -7.07 -12.24 -2.09
CA PHE A 81 -5.66 -12.53 -2.21
C PHE A 81 -5.28 -13.53 -1.12
N THR A 82 -4.58 -14.59 -1.50
CA THR A 82 -3.94 -15.50 -0.56
C THR A 82 -2.59 -14.92 -0.16
N LEU A 83 -2.36 -14.80 1.14
CA LEU A 83 -1.13 -14.26 1.71
C LEU A 83 -0.13 -15.40 1.95
N PRO A 84 1.19 -15.16 1.79
CA PRO A 84 2.20 -16.07 2.31
C PRO A 84 2.02 -16.27 3.82
N GLY A 85 2.49 -17.41 4.32
CA GLY A 85 2.37 -17.78 5.73
C GLY A 85 2.88 -16.69 6.67
N GLY A 86 2.24 -16.59 7.83
CA GLY A 86 2.54 -15.57 8.84
C GLY A 86 1.50 -14.45 8.88
N ARG A 87 1.76 -13.48 9.76
CA ARG A 87 0.88 -12.35 10.04
C ARG A 87 1.46 -11.08 9.43
N TRP A 88 0.60 -10.29 8.79
CA TRP A 88 0.96 -9.14 8.00
C TRP A 88 0.25 -7.89 8.51
N ARG A 89 1.00 -6.91 9.02
CA ARG A 89 0.44 -5.61 9.43
C ARG A 89 0.19 -4.74 8.21
N VAL A 90 -0.91 -3.99 8.21
CA VAL A 90 -1.29 -3.11 7.11
C VAL A 90 -0.59 -1.76 7.25
N LEU A 91 0.38 -1.50 6.36
CA LEU A 91 1.09 -0.23 6.27
C LEU A 91 0.30 0.85 5.54
N ALA A 92 -0.44 0.46 4.50
CA ALA A 92 -1.32 1.36 3.78
C ALA A 92 -2.55 0.61 3.25
N ASP A 93 -3.68 1.30 3.23
CA ASP A 93 -4.94 0.87 2.62
C ASP A 93 -5.56 1.99 1.75
N HIS A 94 -6.85 1.91 1.45
CA HIS A 94 -7.59 2.91 0.66
C HIS A 94 -7.89 4.22 1.42
N ARG A 95 -7.54 4.33 2.70
CA ARG A 95 -7.82 5.50 3.56
C ARG A 95 -6.55 6.09 4.16
N ARG A 96 -5.60 5.25 4.56
CA ARG A 96 -4.45 5.66 5.38
C ARG A 96 -3.17 5.01 4.88
N ALA A 97 -2.06 5.72 5.09
CA ALA A 97 -0.71 5.25 4.83
C ALA A 97 0.15 5.61 6.05
N GLU A 98 0.39 4.62 6.91
CA GLU A 98 1.02 4.78 8.21
C GLU A 98 2.22 3.83 8.35
N PRO A 99 3.45 4.35 8.49
CA PRO A 99 4.65 3.51 8.54
C PRO A 99 4.70 2.52 9.71
N ASN A 100 4.03 2.86 10.82
CA ASN A 100 3.93 1.98 11.98
C ASN A 100 2.80 0.94 11.84
N GLY A 101 1.94 1.05 10.82
CA GLY A 101 1.13 -0.03 10.27
C GLY A 101 0.09 -0.68 11.19
N SER A 102 -0.32 0.00 12.27
CA SER A 102 -1.14 -0.61 13.32
C SER A 102 -2.61 -0.16 13.30
N ALA A 103 -2.95 0.98 12.69
CA ALA A 103 -4.34 1.46 12.68
C ALA A 103 -5.28 0.65 11.76
N SER A 104 -4.75 0.06 10.68
CA SER A 104 -5.53 -0.69 9.67
C SER A 104 -5.62 -2.21 9.93
N GLY A 105 -5.04 -2.66 11.05
CA GLY A 105 -5.08 -4.03 11.54
C GLY A 105 -4.06 -4.97 10.89
N VAL A 106 -4.20 -6.26 11.21
CA VAL A 106 -3.36 -7.36 10.74
C VAL A 106 -4.16 -8.25 9.78
N ARG A 107 -3.49 -8.92 8.85
CA ARG A 107 -4.05 -9.92 7.92
C ARG A 107 -3.24 -11.20 7.99
N GLU A 108 -3.91 -12.33 7.77
CA GLU A 108 -3.31 -13.67 7.79
C GLU A 108 -4.14 -14.59 6.89
N GLY A 109 -3.47 -15.49 6.18
CA GLY A 109 -4.12 -16.47 5.29
C GLY A 109 -4.68 -15.84 4.01
N GLU A 110 -5.76 -15.08 4.12
CA GLU A 110 -6.40 -14.39 2.98
C GLU A 110 -6.85 -12.97 3.35
N THR A 111 -6.92 -12.10 2.35
CA THR A 111 -7.54 -10.78 2.48
C THR A 111 -8.30 -10.41 1.23
N THR A 112 -9.46 -9.77 1.40
CA THR A 112 -10.27 -9.27 0.28
C THR A 112 -10.15 -7.75 0.18
N LEU A 113 -9.86 -7.25 -1.01
CA LEU A 113 -9.82 -5.82 -1.31
C LEU A 113 -11.04 -5.42 -2.14
N PRO A 114 -11.71 -4.30 -1.81
CA PRO A 114 -12.80 -3.76 -2.62
C PRO A 114 -12.30 -3.30 -4.00
N PRO A 115 -13.20 -2.96 -4.94
CA PRO A 115 -12.84 -2.32 -6.20
C PRO A 115 -11.94 -1.10 -6.01
N LEU A 116 -11.00 -0.88 -6.95
CA LEU A 116 -10.10 0.28 -6.97
C LEU A 116 -9.33 0.50 -5.66
N CYS A 117 -8.79 -0.57 -5.09
CA CYS A 117 -8.11 -0.56 -3.80
C CYS A 117 -6.71 -1.14 -3.90
N GLY A 118 -5.75 -0.53 -3.20
CA GLY A 118 -4.40 -1.04 -3.04
C GLY A 118 -4.02 -1.10 -1.56
N HIS A 119 -3.41 -2.21 -1.14
CA HIS A 119 -2.87 -2.38 0.20
C HIS A 119 -1.35 -2.61 0.14
N LEU A 120 -0.62 -2.04 1.10
CA LEU A 120 0.78 -2.34 1.37
C LEU A 120 0.87 -3.00 2.75
N LEU A 121 1.50 -4.17 2.82
CA LEU A 121 1.65 -4.93 4.07
C LEU A 121 3.12 -5.19 4.37
N ALA A 122 3.47 -5.33 5.65
CA ALA A 122 4.76 -5.81 6.13
C ALA A 122 4.54 -6.97 7.12
N PRO A 123 5.53 -7.86 7.34
CA PRO A 123 5.45 -8.82 8.41
C PRO A 123 5.17 -8.13 9.74
N GLU A 124 4.29 -8.70 10.55
CA GLU A 124 4.09 -8.25 11.90
C GLU A 124 5.33 -8.59 12.73
N PRO A 125 5.95 -7.61 13.41
CA PRO A 125 7.12 -7.89 14.23
C PRO A 125 6.73 -8.85 15.35
N THR A 126 7.42 -9.99 15.42
CA THR A 126 7.38 -10.85 16.60
C THR A 126 8.03 -10.09 17.75
N LEU A 127 7.25 -9.75 18.78
CA LEU A 127 7.80 -9.23 20.03
C LEU A 127 8.83 -10.25 20.59
N PRO A 128 9.99 -9.78 21.07
CA PRO A 128 11.01 -10.65 21.67
C PRO A 128 10.53 -11.31 22.96
#